data_AF-A0A521YV37-F1
#
_entry.id   AF-A0A521YV37-F1
#
_cell.length_a   1.000
_cell.length_b   1.000
_cell.length_c   1.000
_cell.angle_alpha   90.00
_cell.angle_beta   90.00
_cell.angle_gamma   90.00
#
_symmetry.space_group_name_H-M   'P 1'
#
loop_
_entity.id
_entity.type
_entity.pdbx_description
1 polymer ?
#
loop_
_entity_poly.entity_id
_entity_poly.type
_entity_poly.pdbx_seq_one_letter_code
_entity_poly.pdbx_strand_id
1 'polypeptide(L)'
;KVGATTKAAWSTGVPEEALANATPYLQAFGHTVLAWIWLELALAAKAAQAQGQWDKSPLGDGFLKGKLACADYFYHFELPKIDAWLGVVAKRDLTCAQAQADWF
;
A
#
# COMPACT_ATOMS: atom_id res chain seq x y z
N LYS A 1 -6.96 -5.92 -7.10
CA LYS A 1 -6.33 -4.87 -7.94
C LYS A 1 -4.92 -5.27 -8.38
N VAL A 2 -3.98 -5.43 -7.45
CA VAL A 2 -2.59 -5.87 -7.73
C VAL A 2 -2.50 -6.99 -8.76
N GLY A 3 -3.11 -8.16 -8.50
CA GLY A 3 -2.97 -9.30 -9.42
C GLY A 3 -3.54 -9.07 -10.83
N ALA A 4 -4.56 -8.22 -10.99
CA ALA A 4 -5.06 -7.83 -12.31
C ALA A 4 -4.07 -6.89 -13.02
N THR A 5 -3.49 -5.94 -12.28
CA THR A 5 -2.44 -5.05 -12.77
C THR A 5 -1.18 -5.82 -13.18
N THR A 6 -0.77 -6.83 -12.40
CA THR A 6 0.36 -7.70 -12.77
C THR A 6 0.10 -8.38 -14.10
N LYS A 7 -1.08 -8.99 -14.29
CA LYS A 7 -1.46 -9.62 -15.56
C LYS A 7 -1.46 -8.62 -16.72
N ALA A 8 -1.97 -7.41 -16.50
CA ALA A 8 -1.97 -6.36 -17.51
C ALA A 8 -0.55 -5.91 -17.87
N ALA A 9 0.33 -5.68 -16.90
CA ALA A 9 1.71 -5.24 -17.14
C ALA A 9 2.49 -6.23 -18.00
N TRP A 10 2.26 -7.53 -17.82
CA TRP A 10 2.98 -8.59 -18.54
C TRP A 10 2.26 -9.10 -19.80
N SER A 11 1.13 -8.51 -20.20
CA SER A 11 0.27 -9.05 -21.26
C SER A 11 0.90 -9.04 -22.65
N THR A 12 1.89 -8.17 -22.90
CA THR A 12 2.61 -8.06 -24.19
C THR A 12 3.80 -9.01 -24.26
N GLY A 13 4.25 -9.57 -23.14
CA GLY A 13 5.47 -10.39 -23.07
C GLY A 13 6.77 -9.60 -23.25
N VAL A 14 6.72 -8.28 -23.37
CA VAL A 14 7.90 -7.40 -23.52
C VAL A 14 8.34 -6.94 -22.12
N PRO A 15 9.49 -7.41 -21.59
CA PRO A 15 9.92 -7.09 -20.23
C PRO A 15 10.17 -5.60 -20.02
N GLU A 16 10.71 -4.89 -21.00
CA GLU A 16 11.01 -3.45 -20.90
C GLU A 16 9.76 -2.62 -20.61
N GLU A 17 8.64 -2.94 -21.25
CA GLU A 17 7.36 -2.27 -21.02
C GLU A 17 6.79 -2.55 -19.62
N ALA A 18 6.93 -3.79 -19.15
CA ALA A 18 6.47 -4.19 -17.82
C ALA A 18 7.32 -3.55 -16.70
N LEU A 19 8.64 -3.46 -16.91
CA LEU A 19 9.61 -3.00 -15.92
C LEU A 19 9.73 -1.47 -15.86
N ALA A 20 9.28 -0.74 -16.90
CA ALA A 20 9.26 0.72 -16.90
C ALA A 20 8.60 1.35 -15.67
N ASN A 21 7.63 0.64 -15.06
CA ASN A 21 6.89 1.08 -13.87
C ASN A 21 7.10 0.15 -12.66
N ALA A 22 8.24 -0.54 -12.57
CA ALA A 22 8.51 -1.49 -11.47
C ALA A 22 8.46 -0.82 -10.08
N THR A 23 8.99 0.40 -9.94
CA THR A 23 8.97 1.13 -8.67
C THR A 23 7.55 1.49 -8.21
N PRO A 24 6.69 2.13 -9.02
CA PRO A 24 5.27 2.30 -8.68
C PRO A 24 4.56 1.00 -8.33
N TYR A 25 4.84 -0.10 -9.06
CA TYR A 25 4.28 -1.40 -8.73
C TYR A 25 4.68 -1.89 -7.33
N LEU A 26 5.97 -1.81 -6.99
CA LEU A 26 6.47 -2.20 -5.67
C LEU A 26 5.90 -1.32 -4.55
N GLN A 27 5.71 -0.02 -4.79
CA GLN A 27 5.07 0.88 -3.84
C GLN A 27 3.61 0.47 -3.58
N ALA A 28 2.84 0.24 -4.64
CA ALA A 28 1.45 -0.21 -4.52
C ALA A 28 1.32 -1.57 -3.82
N PHE A 29 2.22 -2.50 -4.14
CA PHE A 29 2.28 -3.80 -3.50
C PHE A 29 2.58 -3.67 -2.01
N GLY A 30 3.61 -2.90 -1.65
CA GLY A 30 3.99 -2.65 -0.26
C GLY A 30 2.86 -2.02 0.56
N HIS A 31 2.16 -1.03 0.01
CA HIS A 31 0.99 -0.43 0.66
C HIS A 31 -0.17 -1.42 0.85
N THR A 32 -0.35 -2.37 -0.09
CA THR A 32 -1.35 -3.43 0.05
C THR A 32 -1.00 -4.36 1.21
N VAL A 33 0.28 -4.74 1.36
CA VAL A 33 0.76 -5.56 2.49
C VAL A 33 0.62 -4.81 3.82
N LEU A 34 1.02 -3.53 3.86
CA LEU A 34 0.88 -2.71 5.07
C LEU A 34 -0.59 -2.52 5.48
N ALA A 35 -1.52 -2.39 4.53
CA ALA A 35 -2.94 -2.34 4.87
C ALA A 35 -3.39 -3.60 5.60
N TRP A 36 -2.96 -4.79 5.14
CA TRP A 36 -3.26 -6.04 5.83
C TRP A 36 -2.66 -6.07 7.25
N ILE A 37 -1.40 -5.67 7.42
CA ILE A 37 -0.78 -5.59 8.75
C ILE A 37 -1.55 -4.64 9.68
N TRP A 38 -1.98 -3.48 9.18
CA TRP A 38 -2.81 -2.54 9.95
C TRP A 38 -4.18 -3.10 10.31
N LEU A 39 -4.80 -3.90 9.44
CA LEU A 39 -6.05 -4.58 9.74
C LEU A 39 -5.88 -5.58 10.88
N GLU A 40 -4.82 -6.38 10.87
CA GLU A 40 -4.50 -7.32 11.94
C GLU A 40 -4.28 -6.61 13.27
N LEU A 41 -3.49 -5.53 13.25
CA LEU A 41 -3.28 -4.68 14.42
C LEU A 41 -4.59 -4.07 14.95
N ALA A 42 -5.47 -3.62 14.05
CA ALA A 42 -6.76 -3.05 14.44
C ALA A 42 -7.69 -4.10 15.07
N LEU A 43 -7.72 -5.32 14.52
CA LEU A 43 -8.48 -6.43 15.07
C LEU A 43 -7.94 -6.82 16.46
N ALA A 44 -6.62 -6.95 16.60
CA ALA A 44 -5.97 -7.24 17.87
C ALA A 44 -6.23 -6.14 18.92
N ALA A 45 -6.14 -4.87 18.53
CA ALA A 45 -6.41 -3.74 19.41
C ALA A 45 -7.87 -3.73 19.91
N LYS A 46 -8.84 -3.99 19.02
CA LYS A 46 -10.26 -4.10 19.40
C LYS A 46 -10.50 -5.27 20.37
N ALA A 47 -9.90 -6.43 20.12
CA ALA A 47 -10.00 -7.58 21.01
C ALA A 47 -9.39 -7.30 22.38
N ALA A 48 -8.20 -6.69 22.44
CA ALA A 48 -7.54 -6.32 23.69
C ALA A 48 -8.34 -5.29 24.50
N GLN A 49 -8.96 -4.32 23.82
CA GLN A 49 -9.84 -3.33 24.44
C GLN A 49 -11.08 -3.99 25.05
N ALA A 50 -11.72 -4.92 24.34
CA ALA A 50 -12.90 -5.64 24.83
C ALA A 50 -12.60 -6.51 26.07
N GLN A 51 -11.37 -7.01 26.21
CA GLN A 51 -10.96 -7.82 27.36
C GLN A 51 -10.57 -6.98 28.59
N GLY A 52 -10.46 -5.64 28.46
CA GLY A 52 -10.05 -4.75 29.56
C GLY A 52 -8.64 -5.01 30.09
N GLN A 53 -7.82 -5.78 29.37
CA GLN A 53 -6.48 -6.18 29.82
C GLN A 53 -5.44 -5.08 29.64
N TRP A 54 -5.63 -4.20 28.67
CA TRP A 54 -4.60 -3.24 28.25
C TRP A 54 -4.62 -1.91 29.01
N ASP A 55 -5.74 -1.56 29.66
CA ASP A 55 -5.85 -0.34 30.49
C ASP A 55 -4.92 -0.38 31.71
N LYS A 56 -4.32 -1.54 32.01
CA LYS A 56 -3.33 -1.76 33.08
C LYS A 56 -1.87 -1.72 32.58
N SER A 57 -1.66 -1.48 31.27
CA SER A 57 -0.34 -1.42 30.66
C SER A 57 0.37 -0.10 31.00
N PRO A 58 1.70 -0.10 31.22
CA PRO A 58 2.48 1.13 31.43
C PRO A 58 2.47 2.07 30.21
N LEU A 59 1.95 1.63 29.06
CA LEU A 59 1.81 2.44 27.84
C LEU A 59 0.59 3.39 27.85
N GLY A 60 -0.28 3.30 28.86
CA GLY A 60 -1.44 4.18 29.03
C GLY A 60 -2.67 3.80 28.19
N ASP A 61 -3.81 4.42 28.54
CA ASP A 61 -5.14 4.17 27.95
C ASP A 61 -5.26 4.64 26.48
N GLY A 62 -4.37 5.55 26.06
CA GLY A 62 -4.32 6.08 24.69
C GLY A 62 -3.68 5.14 23.66
N PHE A 63 -2.94 4.10 24.08
CA PHE A 63 -2.14 3.29 23.15
C PHE A 63 -2.99 2.56 22.10
N LEU A 64 -4.06 1.85 22.53
CA LEU A 64 -4.93 1.11 21.61
C LEU A 64 -5.74 2.06 20.72
N LYS A 65 -6.23 3.17 21.28
CA LYS A 65 -6.90 4.23 20.51
C LYS A 65 -5.99 4.77 19.40
N GLY A 66 -4.71 4.98 19.72
CA GLY A 66 -3.70 5.39 18.74
C GLY A 66 -3.49 4.36 17.62
N LYS A 67 -3.42 3.07 17.94
CA LYS A 67 -3.32 2.01 16.92
C LYS A 67 -4.51 2.01 15.96
N LEU A 68 -5.73 2.19 16.48
CA LEU A 68 -6.94 2.29 15.66
C LEU A 68 -6.93 3.54 14.79
N ALA A 69 -6.57 4.70 15.36
CA ALA A 69 -6.46 5.94 14.61
C ALA A 69 -5.41 5.87 13.47
N CYS A 70 -4.27 5.21 13.71
CA CYS A 70 -3.28 4.99 12.66
C CYS A 70 -3.78 4.06 11.55
N ALA A 71 -4.53 3.00 11.90
CA ALA A 71 -5.16 2.13 10.90
C ALA A 71 -6.18 2.92 10.07
N ASP A 72 -7.03 3.74 10.70
CA ASP A 72 -7.98 4.60 9.99
C ASP A 72 -7.25 5.57 9.06
N TYR A 73 -6.20 6.24 9.53
CA TYR A 73 -5.37 7.10 8.69
C TYR A 73 -4.81 6.33 7.49
N PHE A 74 -4.23 5.15 7.70
CA PHE A 74 -3.63 4.38 6.62
C PHE A 74 -4.67 4.01 5.56
N TYR A 75 -5.85 3.55 5.97
CA TYR A 75 -6.92 3.16 5.05
C TYR A 75 -7.52 4.35 4.29
N HIS A 76 -7.61 5.53 4.90
CA HIS A 76 -8.21 6.72 4.28
C HIS A 76 -7.22 7.55 3.46
N PHE A 77 -5.94 7.60 3.84
CA PHE A 77 -4.96 8.51 3.24
C PHE A 77 -3.83 7.80 2.49
N GLU A 78 -3.36 6.65 2.98
CA GLU A 78 -2.21 5.96 2.39
C GLU A 78 -2.63 4.89 1.38
N LEU A 79 -3.69 4.14 1.67
CA LEU A 79 -4.15 3.05 0.82
C LEU A 79 -4.69 3.53 -0.54
N PRO A 80 -5.42 4.66 -0.66
CA PRO A 80 -5.91 5.12 -1.96
C PRO A 80 -4.80 5.44 -2.97
N LYS A 81 -3.57 5.73 -2.50
CA LYS A 81 -2.41 6.02 -3.37
C LYS A 81 -2.08 4.85 -4.31
N ILE A 82 -2.42 3.61 -3.94
CA ILE A 82 -2.17 2.45 -4.80
C ILE A 82 -2.89 2.55 -6.14
N ASP A 83 -4.03 3.26 -6.23
CA ASP A 83 -4.78 3.35 -7.48
C ASP A 83 -4.02 4.17 -8.53
N ALA A 84 -3.35 5.25 -8.12
CA ALA A 84 -2.51 6.04 -9.02
C ALA A 84 -1.30 5.24 -9.51
N TRP A 85 -0.59 4.56 -8.59
CA TRP A 85 0.59 3.76 -8.94
C TRP A 85 0.25 2.55 -9.81
N LEU A 86 -0.83 1.81 -9.48
CA LEU A 86 -1.27 0.68 -10.31
C LEU A 86 -1.82 1.14 -11.67
N GLY A 87 -2.32 2.39 -11.76
CA GLY A 87 -2.83 2.97 -13.00
C GLY A 87 -1.77 3.07 -14.10
N VAL A 88 -0.59 3.62 -13.79
CA VAL A 88 0.52 3.72 -14.76
C VAL A 88 1.11 2.35 -15.10
N VAL A 89 1.16 1.43 -14.13
CA VAL A 89 1.64 0.05 -14.34
C VAL A 89 0.72 -0.72 -15.29
N ALA A 90 -0.61 -0.66 -15.07
CA ALA A 90 -1.57 -1.39 -15.88
C ALA A 90 -1.57 -0.92 -17.35
N LYS A 91 -1.26 0.36 -17.57
CA LYS A 91 -1.14 0.96 -18.91
C LYS A 91 0.21 0.71 -19.58
N ARG A 92 1.21 0.20 -18.84
CA ARG A 92 2.62 0.15 -19.27
C ARG A 92 3.10 1.52 -19.75
N ASP A 93 2.81 2.56 -18.95
CA ASP A 93 3.10 3.93 -19.33
C ASP A 93 4.62 4.14 -19.49
N LEU A 94 5.06 4.49 -20.70
CA LEU A 94 6.48 4.65 -21.03
C LEU A 94 6.96 6.09 -20.86
N THR A 95 6.15 7.01 -20.31
CA THR A 95 6.49 8.44 -20.20
C THR A 95 7.90 8.68 -19.62
N CYS A 96 8.25 7.99 -18.53
CA CYS A 96 9.58 8.10 -17.93
C CYS A 96 10.67 7.37 -18.73
N ALA A 97 10.34 6.25 -19.39
CA ALA A 97 11.28 5.44 -20.15
C ALA A 97 11.63 6.04 -21.52
N GLN A 98 10.74 6.85 -22.09
CA GLN A 98 10.93 7.57 -23.35
C GLN A 98 11.72 8.88 -23.19
N ALA A 99 11.92 9.33 -21.95
CA ALA A 99 12.66 10.54 -21.67
C ALA A 99 14.14 10.38 -22.07
N GLN A 100 14.66 11.35 -22.83
CA GLN A 100 16.06 11.34 -23.26
C GLN A 100 16.93 12.15 -22.30
N ALA A 101 18.19 11.74 -22.16
CA ALA A 101 19.12 12.34 -21.22
C ALA A 101 19.43 13.81 -21.54
N ASP A 102 19.33 14.24 -22.80
CA ASP A 102 19.58 15.60 -23.26
C ASP A 102 18.39 16.55 -23.06
N TRP A 103 17.25 16.07 -22.54
CA TRP A 103 16.09 16.90 -22.18
C TRP A 103 16.22 17.53 -20.77
N PHE A 104 17.26 17.17 -20.01
CA PHE A 104 17.53 17.59 -18.62
C PHE A 104 18.99 18.00 -18.44
#